data_AF-A0A7W0ZTW7-F1
#
_entry.id   AF-A0A7W0ZTW7-F1
#
_cell.length_a   1.000
_cell.length_b   1.000
_cell.length_c   1.000
_cell.angle_alpha   90.00
_cell.angle_beta   90.00
_cell.angle_gamma   90.00
#
_symmetry.space_group_name_H-M   'P 1'
#
loop_
_entity.id
_entity.type
_entity.pdbx_description
1 polymer ?
#
loop_
_entity_poly.entity_id
_entity_poly.type
_entity_poly.pdbx_seq_one_letter_code
_entity_poly.pdbx_strand_id
1 'polypeptide(L)'
;MRTSMLSLAILMLLAATSSANRPWRRPPPIRHAVPTPQGSHADDGPPRIMYWSGKVNQHVDLERMTWETDPDGVSGANLDPLQYCQKWYPNTVEVREHAPVTLATWRERGNVNEHTSRKLSLECLQESIDQLAT
;
A
#
# COMPACT_ATOMS: atom_id res chain seq x y z
N MET A 1 72.40 -36.03 42.77
CA MET A 1 71.02 -36.19 43.28
C MET A 1 70.09 -35.67 42.19
N ARG A 2 69.43 -36.53 41.38
CA ARG A 2 67.98 -36.83 41.42
C ARG A 2 67.17 -35.58 41.86
N THR A 3 66.32 -34.99 41.03
CA THR A 3 65.06 -35.58 40.54
C THR A 3 64.54 -34.94 39.25
N SER A 4 63.97 -35.81 38.41
CA SER A 4 62.97 -35.51 37.37
C SER A 4 61.70 -34.91 37.97
N MET A 5 61.01 -34.00 37.26
CA MET A 5 59.55 -34.05 37.02
C MET A 5 59.17 -33.02 35.93
N LEU A 6 58.60 -33.52 34.84
CA LEU A 6 57.81 -32.74 33.88
C LEU A 6 56.57 -32.17 34.57
N SER A 7 56.14 -30.95 34.23
CA SER A 7 54.73 -30.58 34.38
C SER A 7 54.29 -29.42 33.46
N LEU A 8 53.52 -29.82 32.46
CA LEU A 8 52.30 -29.21 31.92
C LEU A 8 52.26 -27.68 31.74
N ALA A 9 52.62 -27.26 30.53
CA ALA A 9 51.91 -26.18 29.85
C ALA A 9 50.69 -26.77 29.13
N ILE A 10 49.74 -25.90 28.74
CA ILE A 10 48.65 -26.11 27.76
C ILE A 10 47.27 -26.41 28.38
N LEU A 11 46.35 -25.43 28.38
CA LEU A 11 45.22 -25.37 27.42
C LEU A 11 44.13 -24.40 27.93
N MET A 12 44.12 -23.18 27.41
CA MET A 12 42.92 -22.32 27.35
C MET A 12 43.00 -21.58 26.02
N LEU A 13 42.44 -22.15 24.97
CA LEU A 13 41.99 -21.37 23.82
C LEU A 13 40.83 -22.08 23.13
N LEU A 14 39.69 -21.40 23.21
CA LEU A 14 38.47 -21.47 22.42
C LEU A 14 38.53 -22.39 21.19
N ALA A 15 37.65 -23.38 21.18
CA ALA A 15 37.27 -24.12 19.99
C ALA A 15 36.63 -23.15 18.97
N ALA A 16 37.38 -22.77 17.95
CA ALA A 16 36.82 -22.31 16.69
C ALA A 16 36.65 -23.52 15.78
N THR A 17 35.48 -24.17 15.85
CA THR A 17 35.10 -25.10 14.79
C THR A 17 34.76 -24.29 13.56
N SER A 18 35.69 -24.26 12.60
CA SER A 18 35.48 -23.75 11.25
C SER A 18 34.29 -24.45 10.59
N SER A 19 33.10 -23.83 10.61
CA SER A 19 32.00 -24.18 9.70
C SER A 19 32.11 -23.34 8.42
N ALA A 20 33.29 -23.40 7.78
CA ALA A 20 33.51 -22.86 6.45
C ALA A 20 33.52 -24.03 5.46
N ASN A 21 32.39 -24.73 5.35
CA ASN A 21 32.13 -25.72 4.30
C ASN A 21 30.61 -25.89 4.16
N ARG A 22 29.92 -24.81 3.77
CA ARG A 22 28.65 -24.95 3.07
C ARG A 22 28.98 -24.84 1.59
N PRO A 23 28.70 -25.87 0.76
CA PRO A 23 28.80 -25.68 -0.67
C PRO A 23 27.92 -24.50 -1.03
N TRP A 24 28.46 -23.54 -1.78
CA TRP A 24 27.68 -22.47 -2.37
C TRP A 24 26.55 -23.12 -3.17
N ARG A 25 25.36 -23.19 -2.56
CA ARG A 25 24.15 -23.42 -3.33
C ARG A 25 24.11 -22.24 -4.26
N ARG A 26 24.21 -22.51 -5.57
CA ARG A 26 23.99 -21.49 -6.59
C ARG A 26 22.73 -20.72 -6.14
N PRO A 27 22.80 -19.39 -5.97
CA PRO A 27 21.57 -18.65 -5.80
C PRO A 27 20.66 -19.09 -6.95
N PRO A 28 19.36 -19.32 -6.68
CA PRO A 28 18.42 -19.56 -7.78
C PRO A 28 18.69 -18.46 -8.83
N PRO A 29 18.62 -18.77 -10.13
CA PRO A 29 18.78 -17.74 -11.15
C PRO A 29 17.91 -16.57 -10.71
N ILE A 30 18.46 -15.35 -10.77
CA ILE A 30 17.67 -14.14 -10.60
C ILE A 30 16.66 -14.23 -11.75
N ARG A 31 15.55 -14.92 -11.53
CA ARG A 31 14.28 -14.52 -12.07
C ARG A 31 14.25 -13.10 -11.58
N HIS A 32 14.45 -12.15 -12.49
CA HIS A 32 14.02 -10.78 -12.26
C HIS A 32 12.72 -10.95 -11.50
N ALA A 33 12.73 -10.56 -10.22
CA ALA A 33 11.48 -10.42 -9.52
C ALA A 33 10.77 -9.43 -10.44
N VAL A 34 9.86 -9.94 -11.27
CA VAL A 34 8.85 -9.12 -11.91
C VAL A 34 8.37 -8.32 -10.73
N PRO A 35 8.55 -6.99 -10.70
CA PRO A 35 8.02 -6.21 -9.62
C PRO A 35 6.58 -6.68 -9.51
N THR A 36 6.28 -7.35 -8.40
CA THR A 36 4.90 -7.66 -8.06
C THR A 36 4.23 -6.31 -8.21
N PRO A 37 3.18 -6.15 -9.04
CA PRO A 37 2.50 -4.88 -9.09
C PRO A 37 2.09 -4.61 -7.64
N GLN A 38 2.80 -3.70 -6.98
CA GLN A 38 2.38 -3.18 -5.69
C GLN A 38 1.16 -2.39 -6.09
N GLY A 39 0.01 -3.04 -5.92
CA GLY A 39 -1.23 -2.68 -6.60
C GLY A 39 -1.52 -1.20 -6.46
N SER A 40 -1.21 -0.45 -7.51
CA SER A 40 -2.23 0.37 -8.14
C SER A 40 -3.39 -0.59 -8.38
N HIS A 41 -4.27 -0.71 -7.38
CA HIS A 41 -5.43 -1.58 -7.46
C HIS A 41 -6.26 -1.05 -8.61
N ALA A 42 -6.08 -1.66 -9.77
CA ALA A 42 -6.95 -1.47 -10.91
C ALA A 42 -8.38 -1.67 -10.39
N ASP A 43 -9.16 -0.61 -10.44
CA ASP A 43 -10.52 -0.52 -9.96
C ASP A 43 -11.43 -0.58 -11.17
N ASP A 44 -11.88 -1.77 -11.53
CA ASP A 44 -12.80 -2.01 -12.65
C ASP A 44 -14.26 -1.54 -12.34
N GLY A 45 -14.43 -0.71 -11.31
CA GLY A 45 -15.71 -0.32 -10.73
C GLY A 45 -16.27 1.03 -11.23
N PRO A 46 -17.47 1.40 -10.75
CA PRO A 46 -18.08 2.70 -11.04
C PRO A 46 -17.25 3.86 -10.46
N PRO A 47 -17.58 5.13 -10.80
CA PRO A 47 -17.00 6.30 -10.15
C PRO A 47 -17.18 6.22 -8.62
N ARG A 48 -16.09 6.35 -7.87
CA ARG A 48 -16.12 6.24 -6.41
C ARG A 48 -15.20 7.24 -5.73
N ILE A 49 -15.62 7.65 -4.54
CA ILE A 49 -14.84 8.44 -3.60
C ILE A 49 -14.65 7.66 -2.30
N MET A 50 -13.66 8.05 -1.50
CA MET A 50 -13.47 7.45 -0.18
C MET A 50 -12.88 8.44 0.82
N TYR A 51 -13.41 8.38 2.05
CA TYR A 51 -13.07 9.28 3.14
C TYR A 51 -12.27 8.60 4.24
N TRP A 52 -11.34 9.34 4.84
CA TRP A 52 -10.75 9.01 6.13
C TRP A 52 -10.45 10.28 6.93
N SER A 53 -11.12 10.46 8.07
CA SER A 53 -10.86 11.58 8.99
C SER A 53 -9.37 11.68 9.35
N GLY A 54 -8.79 12.86 9.17
CA GLY A 54 -7.38 13.14 9.37
C GLY A 54 -6.44 12.75 8.22
N LYS A 55 -6.99 12.38 7.05
CA LYS A 55 -6.25 12.12 5.80
C LYS A 55 -6.87 12.86 4.63
N VAL A 56 -6.12 12.95 3.55
CA VAL A 56 -6.58 13.46 2.25
C VAL A 56 -7.46 12.39 1.59
N ASN A 57 -8.59 12.83 1.07
CA ASN A 57 -9.58 11.98 0.43
C ASN A 57 -9.01 11.28 -0.81
N GLN A 58 -9.67 10.20 -1.19
CA GLN A 58 -9.33 9.43 -2.39
C GLN A 58 -10.50 9.46 -3.39
N HIS A 59 -10.19 9.32 -4.67
CA HIS A 59 -11.15 9.13 -5.75
C HIS A 59 -10.59 8.12 -6.76
N VAL A 60 -11.45 7.52 -7.58
CA VAL A 60 -11.03 6.64 -8.68
C VAL A 60 -10.74 7.48 -9.92
N ASP A 61 -9.52 7.42 -10.42
CA ASP A 61 -9.19 7.86 -11.79
C ASP A 61 -9.79 6.85 -12.78
N LEU A 62 -10.75 7.28 -13.60
CA LEU A 62 -11.46 6.42 -14.54
C LEU A 62 -10.68 6.09 -15.82
N GLU A 63 -9.57 6.78 -16.09
CA GLU A 63 -8.70 6.47 -17.21
C GLU A 63 -7.70 5.37 -16.83
N ARG A 64 -7.10 5.52 -15.64
CA ARG A 64 -6.12 4.57 -15.08
C ARG A 64 -6.79 3.42 -14.35
N MET A 65 -8.07 3.60 -13.99
CA MET A 65 -8.80 2.74 -13.08
C MET A 65 -8.04 2.60 -11.77
N THR A 66 -7.58 3.68 -11.14
CA THR A 66 -6.79 3.60 -9.90
C THR A 66 -7.31 4.53 -8.83
N TRP A 67 -7.13 4.17 -7.56
CA TRP A 67 -7.36 5.09 -6.46
C TRP A 67 -6.25 6.13 -6.38
N GLU A 68 -6.62 7.40 -6.44
CA GLU A 68 -5.73 8.55 -6.37
C GLU A 68 -6.04 9.42 -5.15
N THR A 69 -4.97 9.97 -4.56
CA THR A 69 -5.09 11.00 -3.52
C THR A 69 -5.44 12.33 -4.15
N ASP A 70 -6.23 13.15 -3.45
CA ASP A 70 -6.54 14.47 -3.97
C ASP A 70 -5.28 15.31 -4.20
N PRO A 71 -5.11 15.90 -5.41
CA PRO A 71 -3.90 16.63 -5.77
C PRO A 71 -3.76 17.95 -5.00
N ASP A 72 -4.86 18.49 -4.46
CA ASP A 72 -4.82 19.67 -3.59
C ASP A 72 -4.16 19.39 -2.23
N GLY A 73 -4.03 18.12 -1.84
CA GLY A 73 -3.42 17.68 -0.59
C GLY A 73 -4.13 18.18 0.68
N VAL A 74 -5.36 18.68 0.59
CA VAL A 74 -6.06 19.31 1.73
C VAL A 74 -7.53 18.90 1.87
N SER A 75 -8.15 18.40 0.80
CA SER A 75 -9.54 17.91 0.81
C SER A 75 -9.67 16.71 1.75
N GLY A 76 -10.40 16.88 2.86
CA GLY A 76 -10.56 15.89 3.92
C GLY A 76 -12.02 15.44 4.12
N ALA A 77 -12.25 14.59 5.13
CA ALA A 77 -13.53 13.89 5.33
C ALA A 77 -14.72 14.76 5.78
N ASN A 78 -14.55 16.07 5.88
CA ASN A 78 -15.61 17.00 6.28
C ASN A 78 -16.39 17.60 5.09
N LEU A 79 -16.10 17.16 3.87
CA LEU A 79 -16.80 17.61 2.66
C LEU A 79 -18.14 16.86 2.51
N ASP A 80 -19.13 17.56 1.95
CA ASP A 80 -20.39 16.93 1.57
C ASP A 80 -20.15 15.86 0.49
N PRO A 81 -20.67 14.62 0.66
CA PRO A 81 -20.44 13.54 -0.31
C PRO A 81 -20.87 13.85 -1.73
N LEU A 82 -22.03 14.49 -1.93
CA LEU A 82 -22.55 14.77 -3.27
C LEU A 82 -21.68 15.84 -3.96
N GLN A 83 -21.37 16.93 -3.25
CA GLN A 83 -20.49 17.99 -3.78
C GLN A 83 -19.10 17.45 -4.10
N TYR A 84 -18.56 16.56 -3.25
CA TYR A 84 -17.25 15.97 -3.47
C TYR A 84 -17.23 14.96 -4.61
N CYS A 85 -18.28 14.16 -4.79
CA CYS A 85 -18.45 13.36 -6.01
C CYS A 85 -18.50 14.25 -7.25
N GLN A 86 -19.27 15.35 -7.23
CA GLN A 86 -19.41 16.28 -8.36
C GLN A 86 -18.10 17.00 -8.72
N LYS A 87 -17.17 17.17 -7.77
CA LYS A 87 -15.80 17.66 -8.04
C LYS A 87 -15.06 16.79 -9.07
N TRP A 88 -15.20 15.47 -8.96
CA TRP A 88 -14.48 14.49 -9.78
C TRP A 88 -15.32 13.90 -10.92
N TYR A 89 -16.63 13.80 -10.71
CA TYR A 89 -17.61 13.20 -11.61
C TYR A 89 -18.82 14.15 -11.72
N PRO A 90 -18.77 15.15 -12.61
CA PRO A 90 -19.72 16.27 -12.61
C PRO A 90 -21.19 15.89 -12.79
N ASN A 91 -21.47 14.74 -13.42
CA ASN A 91 -22.83 14.26 -13.67
C ASN A 91 -23.40 13.42 -12.52
N THR A 92 -22.79 13.48 -11.33
CA THR A 92 -23.28 12.74 -10.16
C THR A 92 -24.61 13.32 -9.68
N VAL A 93 -25.62 12.47 -9.60
CA VAL A 93 -26.97 12.82 -9.10
C VAL A 93 -27.23 12.30 -7.69
N GLU A 94 -26.56 11.23 -7.29
CA GLU A 94 -26.75 10.58 -5.99
C GLU A 94 -25.44 9.92 -5.53
N VAL A 95 -25.29 9.77 -4.22
CA VAL A 95 -24.16 9.07 -3.60
C VAL A 95 -24.68 7.96 -2.70
N ARG A 96 -24.14 6.75 -2.85
CA ARG A 96 -24.50 5.60 -2.00
C ARG A 96 -23.28 4.84 -1.52
N GLU A 97 -23.44 4.10 -0.43
CA GLU A 97 -22.42 3.17 0.03
C GLU A 97 -22.19 2.06 -1.02
N HIS A 98 -20.93 1.65 -1.21
CA HIS A 98 -20.58 0.63 -2.18
C HIS A 98 -19.87 -0.57 -1.54
N ALA A 99 -18.58 -0.44 -1.20
CA ALA A 99 -17.84 -1.54 -0.61
C ALA A 99 -16.62 -1.07 0.21
N PRO A 100 -16.19 -1.82 1.25
CA PRO A 100 -15.00 -1.48 2.00
C PRO A 100 -13.71 -1.87 1.25
N VAL A 101 -12.89 -0.88 0.90
CA VAL A 101 -11.62 -1.00 0.17
C VAL A 101 -10.44 -0.74 1.11
N THR A 102 -9.37 -1.54 0.98
CA THR A 102 -8.10 -1.32 1.68
C THR A 102 -7.12 -0.64 0.75
N LEU A 103 -6.61 0.54 1.15
CA LEU A 103 -5.54 1.24 0.44
C LEU A 103 -4.34 1.44 1.35
N ALA A 104 -3.14 1.41 0.77
CA ALA A 104 -1.88 1.74 1.42
C ALA A 104 -1.40 3.18 1.14
N THR A 105 -2.12 3.91 0.30
CA THR A 105 -1.69 5.18 -0.30
C THR A 105 -2.33 6.42 0.32
N TRP A 106 -3.02 6.27 1.46
CA TRP A 106 -3.61 7.41 2.15
C TRP A 106 -2.56 8.41 2.58
N ARG A 107 -2.80 9.71 2.33
CA ARG A 107 -1.86 10.78 2.64
C ARG A 107 -2.35 11.69 3.76
N GLU A 108 -1.40 12.29 4.47
CA GLU A 108 -1.66 13.45 5.32
C GLU A 108 -1.77 14.73 4.49
N ARG A 109 -2.13 15.83 5.16
CA ARG A 109 -2.16 17.17 4.55
C ARG A 109 -0.84 17.48 3.84
N GLY A 110 -0.91 17.97 2.62
CA GLY A 110 0.25 18.24 1.76
C GLY A 110 0.72 17.02 0.98
N ASN A 111 -0.08 15.95 0.93
CA ASN A 111 0.27 14.69 0.26
C ASN A 111 1.56 14.05 0.77
N VAL A 112 1.82 14.19 2.07
CA VAL A 112 2.98 13.60 2.75
C VAL A 112 2.60 12.33 3.51
N ASN A 113 3.59 11.48 3.77
CA ASN A 113 3.47 10.21 4.48
C ASN A 113 2.50 9.21 3.80
N GLU A 114 2.63 7.91 4.09
CA GLU A 114 1.72 6.88 3.57
C GLU A 114 1.12 6.11 4.73
N HIS A 115 -0.16 5.78 4.60
CA HIS A 115 -0.90 5.09 5.63
C HIS A 115 -1.79 4.02 5.00
N THR A 116 -1.84 2.86 5.65
CA THR A 116 -2.70 1.76 5.24
C THR A 116 -3.96 1.71 6.08
N SER A 117 -5.13 1.70 5.42
CA SER A 117 -6.40 1.51 6.11
C SER A 117 -7.49 1.01 5.19
N ARG A 118 -8.46 0.31 5.79
CA ARG A 118 -9.71 -0.10 5.14
C ARG A 118 -10.81 0.90 5.44
N LYS A 119 -11.46 1.43 4.40
CA LYS A 119 -12.56 2.40 4.50
C LYS A 119 -13.69 2.03 3.54
N LEU A 120 -14.88 2.51 3.83
CA LEU A 120 -16.05 2.34 2.97
C LEU A 120 -15.96 3.31 1.80
N SER A 121 -15.97 2.79 0.57
CA SER A 121 -16.11 3.63 -0.62
C SER A 121 -17.56 4.00 -0.84
N LEU A 122 -17.77 5.18 -1.42
CA LEU A 122 -19.06 5.68 -1.85
C LEU A 122 -19.07 5.74 -3.37
N GLU A 123 -20.13 5.20 -3.97
CA GLU A 123 -20.39 5.25 -5.40
C GLU A 123 -21.10 6.55 -5.76
N CYS A 124 -20.54 7.24 -6.74
CA CYS A 124 -21.07 8.46 -7.31
C CYS A 124 -21.96 8.07 -8.51
N LEU A 125 -23.27 7.94 -8.30
CA LEU A 125 -24.22 7.54 -9.33
C LEU A 125 -24.34 8.65 -10.37
N GLN A 126 -23.99 8.33 -11.61
CA GLN A 126 -24.11 9.26 -12.73
C GLN A 126 -25.55 9.26 -13.25
N GLU A 127 -26.01 10.42 -13.73
CA GLU A 127 -27.26 10.49 -14.51
C GLU A 127 -27.16 9.53 -15.70
N SER A 128 -28.15 8.63 -15.86
CA SER A 128 -28.19 7.76 -17.02
C SER A 128 -28.74 8.54 -18.22
N ILE A 129 -27.97 8.58 -19.30
CA ILE A 129 -28.37 9.25 -20.55
C ILE A 129 -29.66 8.62 -21.13
N ASP A 130 -29.96 7.37 -20.77
CA ASP A 130 -31.16 6.65 -21.20
C ASP A 130 -32.47 7.22 -20.60
N GLN A 131 -32.41 7.97 -19.49
CA GLN A 131 -33.59 8.59 -18.87
C GLN A 131 -34.00 9.94 -19.49
N LEU A 132 -33.17 10.51 -20.37
CA LEU A 132 -33.45 11.75 -21.10
C LEU A 132 -34.00 11.50 -22.52
N ALA A 133 -34.16 10.22 -22.91
CA ALA A 133 -34.61 9.82 -24.24
C ALA A 133 -36.12 9.49 -24.32
N THR A 134 -36.92 9.86 -23.31
CA THR A 134 -38.40 9.67 -23.29
C THR A 134 -39.12 11.01 -23.35
#